data_AF-A0AAD0N7U5-F1
#
_entry.id   AF-A0AAD0N7U5-F1
#
_cell.length_a   1.000
_cell.length_b   1.000
_cell.length_c   1.000
_cell.angle_alpha   90.00
_cell.angle_beta   90.00
_cell.angle_gamma   90.00
#
_symmetry.space_group_name_H-M   'P 1'
#
loop_
_entity.id
_entity.type
_entity.pdbx_description
1 polymer ?
#
loop_
_entity_poly.entity_id
_entity_poly.type
_entity_poly.pdbx_seq_one_letter_code
_entity_poly.pdbx_strand_id
1 'polypeptide(L)'
;MDGGIKNMNGVWYQFKLCGTGGNDQDATNDNIELRVFSEEGELLARRYFSVNWYHGDSFHPPLNYEGNRIRYIDLTDESNYQKYLMIPPSRWDWLRARLPLF
;
A
#
# COMPACT_ATOMS: atom_id res chain seq x y z
N MET A 1 -2.51 4.59 9.67
CA MET A 1 -2.26 5.75 8.77
C MET A 1 -3.30 5.74 7.66
N ASP A 2 -3.73 6.87 7.10
CA ASP A 2 -4.70 6.89 6.00
C ASP A 2 -3.97 7.18 4.67
N GLY A 3 -4.19 6.36 3.64
CA GLY A 3 -3.70 6.62 2.29
C GLY A 3 -4.60 7.61 1.53
N GLY A 4 -5.78 7.88 2.07
CA GLY A 4 -6.75 8.84 1.59
C GLY A 4 -7.61 8.31 0.45
N ILE A 5 -8.48 9.19 -0.04
CA ILE A 5 -9.35 8.95 -1.19
C ILE A 5 -8.70 9.59 -2.43
N LYS A 6 -8.59 8.85 -3.54
CA LYS A 6 -8.04 9.36 -4.80
C LYS A 6 -8.94 9.02 -5.98
N ASN A 7 -9.08 9.97 -6.90
CA ASN A 7 -9.66 9.71 -8.20
C ASN A 7 -8.55 9.19 -9.13
N MET A 8 -8.76 8.03 -9.75
CA MET A 8 -7.85 7.45 -10.73
C MET A 8 -8.67 7.07 -11.96
N ASN A 9 -8.46 7.78 -13.07
CA ASN A 9 -9.20 7.63 -14.32
C ASN A 9 -10.73 7.79 -14.17
N GLY A 10 -11.18 8.76 -13.37
CA GLY A 10 -12.60 9.04 -13.18
C GLY A 10 -13.29 8.18 -12.13
N VAL A 11 -12.60 7.19 -11.55
CA VAL A 11 -13.12 6.31 -10.50
C VAL A 11 -12.47 6.64 -9.16
N TRP A 12 -13.26 6.72 -8.10
CA TRP A 12 -12.77 6.99 -6.74
C TRP A 12 -12.38 5.69 -6.03
N TYR A 13 -11.23 5.73 -5.36
CA TYR A 13 -10.71 4.63 -4.56
C TYR A 13 -10.30 5.13 -3.18
N GLN A 14 -10.53 4.33 -2.16
CA GLN A 14 -10.05 4.58 -0.80
C GLN A 14 -8.86 3.69 -0.47
N PHE A 15 -7.75 4.30 -0.04
CA PHE A 15 -6.52 3.62 0.34
C PHE A 15 -6.35 3.68 1.85
N LYS A 16 -6.26 2.51 2.51
CA LYS A 16 -6.00 2.43 3.96
C LYS A 16 -4.68 1.73 4.23
N LEU A 17 -3.90 2.30 5.14
CA LEU A 17 -2.62 1.76 5.61
C LEU A 17 -2.73 1.39 7.10
N CYS A 18 -2.75 0.10 7.38
CA CYS A 18 -2.69 -0.43 8.75
C CYS A 18 -1.30 -1.00 8.98
N GLY A 19 -0.67 -0.76 10.11
CA GLY A 19 0.67 -1.30 10.34
C GLY A 19 1.17 -1.01 11.72
N THR A 20 2.28 -1.64 12.08
CA THR A 20 2.90 -1.56 13.41
C THR A 20 3.56 -0.22 13.70
N GLY A 21 3.49 0.75 12.79
CA GLY A 21 4.16 2.05 12.85
C GLY A 21 4.00 2.78 14.17
N GLY A 22 4.85 2.38 15.12
CA GLY A 22 5.22 3.12 16.31
C GLY A 22 6.33 4.09 15.93
N ASN A 23 6.49 5.13 16.72
CA ASN A 23 7.61 6.07 16.62
C ASN A 23 8.92 5.37 17.04
N ASP A 24 9.29 4.29 16.36
CA ASP A 24 10.44 3.50 16.70
C ASP A 24 11.56 3.95 15.76
N GLN A 25 12.32 4.94 16.23
CA GLN A 25 13.58 5.39 15.60
C GLN A 25 14.67 4.29 15.60
N ASP A 26 14.31 3.06 15.97
CA ASP A 26 15.19 1.91 16.19
C ASP A 26 15.48 1.10 14.92
N ALA A 27 15.29 1.70 13.74
CA ALA A 27 15.62 1.11 12.43
C ALA A 27 14.95 -0.26 12.15
N THR A 28 13.85 -0.57 12.83
CA THR A 28 13.09 -1.81 12.60
C THR A 28 12.22 -1.66 11.36
N ASN A 29 12.19 -2.69 10.52
CA ASN A 29 11.28 -2.77 9.39
C ASN A 29 9.83 -2.85 9.89
N ASP A 30 9.04 -1.82 9.61
CA ASP A 30 7.62 -1.77 9.93
C ASP A 30 6.80 -2.55 8.92
N ASN A 31 5.92 -3.42 9.42
CA ASN A 31 5.02 -4.18 8.57
C ASN A 31 3.74 -3.38 8.31
N ILE A 32 3.52 -3.08 7.04
CA ILE A 32 2.40 -2.29 6.55
C ILE A 32 1.47 -3.19 5.74
N GLU A 33 0.19 -3.01 5.98
CA GLU A 33 -0.92 -3.56 5.22
C GLU A 33 -1.61 -2.44 4.45
N LEU A 34 -1.54 -2.50 3.14
CA LEU A 34 -2.32 -1.65 2.23
C LEU A 34 -3.61 -2.37 1.84
N ARG A 35 -4.74 -1.68 2.05
CA ARG A 35 -6.05 -2.07 1.53
C ARG A 35 -6.55 -1.02 0.55
N VAL A 36 -7.06 -1.47 -0.59
CA VAL A 36 -7.68 -0.63 -1.62
C VAL A 36 -9.15 -0.97 -1.66
N PHE A 37 -10.01 0.04 -1.53
CA PHE A 37 -11.45 -0.11 -1.59
C PHE A 37 -12.03 0.64 -2.80
N SER A 38 -13.12 0.11 -3.35
CA SER A 38 -13.97 0.85 -4.29
C SER A 38 -14.69 2.02 -3.59
N GLU A 39 -15.36 2.86 -4.37
CA GLU A 39 -16.22 3.94 -3.86
C GLU A 39 -17.34 3.40 -2.95
N GLU A 40 -17.86 2.22 -3.26
CA GLU A 40 -18.90 1.51 -2.50
C GLU A 40 -18.35 0.77 -1.26
N GLY A 41 -17.03 0.81 -1.04
CA GLY A 41 -16.38 0.17 0.10
C GLY A 41 -16.00 -1.30 -0.12
N GLU A 42 -16.05 -1.81 -1.35
CA GLU A 42 -15.61 -3.18 -1.65
C GLU A 42 -14.08 -3.30 -1.57
N LEU A 43 -13.55 -4.31 -0.87
CA LEU A 43 -12.11 -4.58 -0.87
C LEU A 43 -11.66 -5.08 -2.25
N LEU A 44 -10.85 -4.32 -2.96
CA LEU A 44 -10.37 -4.64 -4.31
C LEU A 44 -8.95 -5.23 -4.33
N ALA A 45 -8.10 -4.78 -3.42
CA ALA A 45 -6.74 -5.29 -3.29
C ALA A 45 -6.24 -5.19 -1.86
N ARG A 46 -5.35 -6.13 -1.50
CA ARG A 46 -4.63 -6.17 -0.24
C ARG A 46 -3.16 -6.44 -0.53
N ARG A 47 -2.25 -5.72 0.13
CA ARG A 47 -0.80 -5.91 0.06
C ARG A 47 -0.19 -5.82 1.44
N TYR A 48 0.86 -6.59 1.63
CA TYR A 48 1.71 -6.55 2.82
C TYR A 48 3.12 -6.23 2.35
N PHE A 49 3.76 -5.30 3.02
CA PHE A 49 5.13 -4.90 2.71
C PHE A 49 5.80 -4.32 3.95
N SER A 50 7.13 -4.30 3.94
CA SER A 50 7.90 -3.69 5.01
C SER A 50 8.47 -2.35 4.57
N VAL A 51 8.45 -1.35 5.45
CA VAL A 51 9.10 -0.04 5.24
C VAL A 51 10.05 0.26 6.38
N ASN A 52 11.10 1.03 6.13
CA ASN A 52 11.99 1.52 7.17
C ASN A 52 11.90 3.04 7.18
N TRP A 53 11.55 3.62 8.33
CA TRP A 53 11.38 5.07 8.50
C TRP A 53 12.68 5.78 8.90
N TYR A 54 13.81 5.06 8.98
CA TYR A 54 15.12 5.64 9.29
C TYR A 54 15.57 6.57 8.15
N HIS A 55 15.73 7.87 8.48
CA HIS A 55 15.76 9.08 7.62
C HIS A 55 14.50 9.96 7.66
N GLY A 56 13.79 9.93 8.80
CA GLY A 56 13.11 11.11 9.34
C GLY A 56 11.79 11.46 8.66
N ASP A 57 11.05 12.33 9.35
CA ASP A 57 9.75 12.92 9.01
C ASP A 57 9.73 13.74 7.70
N SER A 58 10.51 13.37 6.68
CA SER A 58 10.74 14.14 5.47
C SER A 58 10.71 13.25 4.21
N PHE A 59 9.53 13.22 3.59
CA PHE A 59 9.32 13.29 2.14
C PHE A 59 9.34 12.04 1.24
N HIS A 60 9.05 10.84 1.73
CA HIS A 60 8.52 9.79 0.83
C HIS A 60 7.12 9.36 1.29
N PRO A 61 6.05 9.75 0.56
CA PRO A 61 4.73 9.23 0.87
C PRO A 61 4.78 7.70 0.69
N PRO A 62 4.22 6.91 1.63
CA PRO A 62 4.27 5.44 1.58
C PRO A 62 3.64 4.90 0.29
N LEU A 63 2.78 5.69 -0.34
CA LEU A 63 2.18 5.46 -1.64
C LEU A 63 2.45 6.66 -2.54
N ASN A 64 2.99 6.41 -3.74
CA ASN A 64 3.01 7.39 -4.83
C ASN A 64 1.99 6.99 -5.87
N TYR A 65 1.13 7.94 -6.27
CA TYR A 65 0.07 7.71 -7.25
C TYR A 65 0.55 8.17 -8.62
N GLU A 66 0.62 7.25 -9.58
CA GLU A 66 1.17 7.49 -10.91
C GLU A 66 0.17 7.05 -11.98
N GLY A 67 -0.65 7.97 -12.48
CA GLY A 67 -1.65 7.64 -13.50
C GLY A 67 -2.59 6.52 -13.05
N ASN A 68 -2.43 5.33 -13.63
CA ASN A 68 -3.22 4.14 -13.36
C ASN A 68 -2.50 3.11 -12.45
N ARG A 69 -1.50 3.52 -11.69
CA ARG A 69 -0.78 2.64 -10.76
C ARG A 69 -0.37 3.36 -9.48
N ILE A 70 -0.03 2.57 -8.49
CA ILE A 70 0.49 3.01 -7.21
C ILE A 70 1.86 2.41 -7.03
N ARG A 71 2.85 3.24 -6.73
CA ARG A 71 4.21 2.81 -6.37
C ARG A 71 4.35 2.83 -4.85
N TYR A 72 4.87 1.74 -4.28
CA TYR A 72 5.19 1.61 -2.86
C TYR A 72 6.55 0.94 -2.67
N ILE A 73 7.14 1.13 -1.49
CA ILE A 73 8.43 0.54 -1.13
C ILE A 73 8.16 -0.71 -0.29
N ASP A 74 8.84 -1.80 -0.62
CA ASP A 74 8.76 -3.08 0.08
C ASP A 74 10.15 -3.64 0.35
N LEU A 75 10.61 -3.52 1.59
CA LEU A 75 11.93 -3.98 2.03
C LEU A 75 11.99 -5.49 2.27
N THR A 76 10.89 -6.22 2.10
CA THR A 76 10.93 -7.69 2.15
C THR A 76 11.65 -8.31 0.95
N ASP A 77 11.76 -7.58 -0.17
CA ASP A 77 12.46 -8.03 -1.37
C ASP A 77 13.76 -7.24 -1.57
N GLU A 78 14.88 -7.85 -1.17
CA GLU A 78 16.23 -7.28 -1.28
C GLU A 78 16.68 -7.00 -2.72
N SER A 79 16.05 -7.62 -3.72
CA SER A 79 16.41 -7.44 -5.12
C SER A 79 15.68 -6.27 -5.79
N ASN A 80 14.47 -5.95 -5.31
CA ASN A 80 13.65 -4.87 -5.87
C ASN A 80 12.66 -4.32 -4.85
N TYR A 81 13.07 -3.23 -4.20
CA TYR A 81 12.25 -2.53 -3.22
C TYR A 81 11.06 -1.76 -3.82
N GLN A 82 11.09 -1.42 -5.12
CA GLN A 82 10.02 -0.63 -5.75
C GLN A 82 8.93 -1.54 -6.32
N LYS A 83 7.76 -1.54 -5.70
CA LYS A 83 6.61 -2.32 -6.12
C LYS A 83 5.52 -1.45 -6.71
N TYR A 84 4.72 -2.05 -7.58
CA TYR A 84 3.63 -1.39 -8.27
C TYR A 84 2.33 -2.16 -8.12
N LEU A 85 1.24 -1.45 -7.91
CA LEU A 85 -0.14 -1.96 -7.95
C LEU A 85 -0.90 -1.22 -9.04
N MET A 86 -1.42 -1.96 -10.03
CA MET A 86 -2.26 -1.39 -11.09
C MET A 86 -3.66 -1.05 -10.56
N ILE A 87 -4.25 0.02 -11.09
CA ILE A 87 -5.60 0.50 -10.79
C ILE A 87 -6.39 0.63 -12.10
N PRO A 88 -7.58 0.00 -12.22
CA PRO A 88 -8.20 -0.87 -11.23
C PRO A 88 -7.37 -2.15 -10.97
N PRO A 89 -7.41 -2.70 -9.74
CA PRO A 89 -6.76 -3.97 -9.45
C PRO A 89 -7.30 -5.10 -10.34
N SER A 90 -6.47 -6.11 -10.58
CA SER A 90 -6.89 -7.27 -11.37
C SER A 90 -7.91 -8.13 -10.62
N ARG A 91 -8.66 -8.98 -11.33
CA ARG A 91 -9.54 -9.98 -10.68
C ARG A 91 -8.76 -10.94 -9.77
N TRP A 92 -7.49 -11.19 -10.09
CA TRP A 92 -6.60 -11.98 -9.24
C TRP A 92 -6.24 -11.26 -7.95
N ASP A 93 -6.07 -9.93 -7.99
CA ASP A 93 -5.88 -9.12 -6.77
C ASP A 93 -7.11 -9.15 -5.88
N TRP A 94 -8.28 -9.02 -6.48
CA TRP A 94 -9.55 -9.12 -5.78
C TRP A 94 -9.74 -10.48 -5.09
N LEU A 95 -9.38 -11.56 -5.76
CA LEU A 95 -9.44 -12.91 -5.19
C LEU A 95 -8.43 -13.06 -4.04
N ARG A 96 -7.16 -12.70 -4.27
CA ARG A 96 -6.10 -12.79 -3.26
C ARG A 96 -6.40 -11.95 -2.02
N ALA A 97 -7.05 -10.80 -2.18
CA ALA A 97 -7.43 -9.94 -1.06
C ALA A 97 -8.41 -10.58 -0.07
N ARG A 98 -9.13 -11.63 -0.50
CA ARG A 98 -10.14 -12.35 0.30
C ARG A 98 -9.66 -13.69 0.84
N LEU A 99 -8.48 -14.15 0.43
CA LEU A 99 -7.91 -15.39 0.94
C LEU A 99 -7.21 -15.12 2.28
N PRO A 100 -7.34 -16.01 3.28
CA PRO A 100 -6.48 -15.98 4.44
C PRO A 100 -5.03 -16.21 4.02
N LEU A 101 -4.10 -15.60 4.75
CA LEU A 101 -2.67 -15.81 4.56
C LEU A 101 -2.35 -17.30 4.70
N PHE A 102 -1.55 -17.85 3.78
CA PHE A 102 -0.94 -19.16 3.92
C PHE A 102 0.42 -19.02 4.59
#